data_AF-A0A4Y2IQG4-F1
#
_entry.id   AF-A0A4Y2IQG4-F1
#
_cell.length_a   1.000
_cell.length_b   1.000
_cell.length_c   1.000
_cell.angle_alpha   90.00
_cell.angle_beta   90.00
_cell.angle_gamma   90.00
#
_symmetry.space_group_name_H-M   'P 1'
#
loop_
_entity.id
_entity.type
_entity.pdbx_description
1 polymer ?
#
loop_
_entity_poly.entity_id
_entity_poly.type
_entity_poly.pdbx_seq_one_letter_code
_entity_poly.pdbx_strand_id
1 'polypeptide(L)'
;MILILSHGQATVEREFSLNKALEVENLKENSYIAQRMIIEAIKEAGNVLDGRIDKIKHVFSLVKEDNLFPNLQSYAGYLEAFSNSKYMDVTEIQQVVDEMKTKGFVPEDILKNCVFKGDQREKIIKVLGFVGADISSVPPEIGEAYSCKLLQQLNDKSFGKGERFPSVCYEEKDIPVLASSQLEIENCYSLQITSVDAINKVNNLTLKSRKYLDECREMWRKKLTAAIKNFQNIEKNCHMRGFHKEESIYPYIAVVDTDVLVNLLLQQIRVMAETGEFFSPSEKVLYKDMGLKVMNHYFVWLNKTNLITDKVLLIYKEYLRYLLNPKLLAEYSPREYWEYLKNQNPNGPTLDISNVPWPHGALVKIGSELYDILQKTVAFDPNRVRHKASNKSSVTPAFFVTYEDERDERERMKISKHIGTHHLLCKLYRDAKLPYLEFDVSVVPMLSPPKPWVKHDSGGFLITATPFIRFNENAIHQTTYYSTVPSKQLNPCFDSLNGLSLCPWVINKPVLDLIIDVFRKGGNEELDVPLNPNTFSPAPKISSFMSKRDKAIIWKQKRELKKKKCEASSLWFDCLYKLSIANHVCIYKNYH
;
A
#
# COMPACT_ATOMS: atom_id res chain seq x y z
N MET A 1 -8.50 -4.53 1.93
CA MET A 1 -8.40 -4.09 3.32
C MET A 1 -9.30 -5.00 4.15
N ILE A 2 -8.76 -5.95 4.91
CA ILE A 2 -9.56 -6.76 5.83
C ILE A 2 -9.81 -5.89 7.07
N LEU A 3 -10.98 -5.25 7.11
CA LEU A 3 -11.45 -4.46 8.23
C LEU A 3 -11.71 -5.39 9.42
N ILE A 4 -10.78 -5.40 10.37
CA ILE A 4 -11.00 -5.98 11.70
C ILE A 4 -11.87 -4.98 12.47
N LEU A 5 -13.15 -5.32 12.59
CA LEU A 5 -14.06 -4.69 13.56
C LEU A 5 -13.65 -5.17 14.96
N SER A 6 -12.85 -4.38 15.67
CA SER A 6 -12.78 -4.49 17.13
C SER A 6 -13.71 -3.43 17.74
N HIS A 7 -14.72 -3.90 18.46
CA HIS A 7 -15.54 -3.08 19.33
C HIS A 7 -14.66 -2.29 20.32
N GLY A 8 -14.86 -0.98 20.34
CA GLY A 8 -14.25 -0.05 21.29
C GLY A 8 -14.88 1.32 21.11
N GLN A 9 -16.15 1.47 21.51
CA GLN A 9 -16.76 2.79 21.63
C GLN A 9 -16.07 3.53 22.77
N ALA A 10 -15.38 4.62 22.43
CA ALA A 10 -15.11 5.72 23.32
C ALA A 10 -15.65 6.98 22.65
N THR A 11 -16.78 7.46 23.18
CA THR A 11 -17.33 8.79 22.94
C THR A 11 -16.32 9.86 23.31
N VAL A 12 -16.00 10.77 22.37
CA VAL A 12 -15.41 12.06 22.70
C VAL A 12 -16.36 13.13 22.17
N GLU A 13 -16.81 13.95 23.11
CA GLU A 13 -17.82 14.99 22.98
C GLU A 13 -17.43 16.02 21.91
N ARG A 14 -18.44 16.45 21.14
CA ARG A 14 -18.35 17.50 20.13
C ARG A 14 -18.46 18.85 20.82
N GLU A 15 -17.40 19.65 20.77
CA GLU A 15 -17.52 21.11 20.86
C GLU A 15 -16.28 21.77 20.23
N PHE A 16 -16.24 21.87 18.89
CA PHE A 16 -15.41 22.89 18.22
C PHE A 16 -16.17 23.45 17.02
N SER A 17 -16.56 24.71 17.16
CA SER A 17 -17.18 25.56 16.15
C SER A 17 -16.20 25.79 14.99
N LEU A 18 -16.59 25.41 13.76
CA LEU A 18 -15.85 25.69 12.53
C LEU A 18 -15.91 27.19 12.23
N ASN A 19 -14.77 27.86 12.34
CA ASN A 19 -14.62 29.26 11.98
C ASN A 19 -14.62 29.41 10.45
N LYS A 20 -15.75 29.84 9.87
CA LYS A 20 -15.95 30.06 8.42
C LYS A 20 -14.91 30.99 7.76
N ALA A 21 -14.17 31.79 8.54
CA ALA A 21 -13.07 32.60 8.03
C ALA A 21 -11.89 31.76 7.50
N LEU A 22 -11.65 30.55 8.05
CA LEU A 22 -10.60 29.63 7.58
C LEU A 22 -10.95 28.96 6.24
N GLU A 23 -12.24 28.82 5.93
CA GLU A 23 -12.71 28.30 4.64
C GLU A 23 -12.38 29.27 3.49
N VAL A 24 -12.37 30.57 3.79
CA VAL A 24 -12.00 31.64 2.84
C VAL A 24 -10.49 31.72 2.63
N GLU A 25 -9.66 31.31 3.61
CA GLU A 25 -8.21 31.19 3.39
C GLU A 25 -7.83 29.97 2.54
N ASN A 26 -8.58 28.87 2.62
CA ASN A 26 -8.39 27.71 1.74
C ASN A 26 -8.78 28.00 0.28
N LEU A 27 -9.60 29.03 0.03
CA LEU A 27 -9.91 29.56 -1.31
C LEU A 27 -8.79 30.45 -1.90
N LYS A 28 -7.65 30.64 -1.20
CA LYS A 28 -6.40 31.13 -1.82
C LYS A 28 -5.70 30.01 -2.61
N GLU A 29 -6.48 29.17 -3.29
CA GLU A 29 -6.13 28.05 -4.16
C GLU A 29 -5.35 28.46 -5.44
N ASN A 30 -4.98 29.74 -5.57
CA ASN A 30 -4.04 30.21 -6.60
C ASN A 30 -2.63 29.62 -6.43
N SER A 31 -2.32 28.98 -5.29
CA SER A 31 -1.06 28.25 -5.07
C SER A 31 -1.10 26.82 -5.57
N TYR A 32 -2.23 26.11 -5.56
CA TYR A 32 -2.25 24.69 -5.96
C TYR A 32 -2.30 24.53 -7.46
N ILE A 33 -3.03 25.40 -8.17
CA ILE A 33 -3.05 25.42 -9.64
C ILE A 33 -1.70 25.90 -10.17
N ALA A 34 -1.11 26.96 -9.61
CA ALA A 34 0.24 27.40 -9.99
C ALA A 34 1.32 26.35 -9.64
N GLN A 35 1.28 25.73 -8.45
CA GLN A 35 2.19 24.63 -8.12
C GLN A 35 1.94 23.39 -8.97
N ARG A 36 0.70 23.09 -9.35
CA ARG A 36 0.38 22.00 -10.26
C ARG A 36 0.79 22.30 -11.68
N MET A 37 0.69 23.54 -12.16
CA MET A 37 1.23 23.98 -13.45
C MET A 37 2.75 23.98 -13.45
N ILE A 38 3.41 24.35 -12.34
CA ILE A 38 4.86 24.25 -12.17
C ILE A 38 5.28 22.77 -12.06
N ILE A 39 4.54 21.93 -11.34
CA ILE A 39 4.82 20.49 -11.22
C ILE A 39 4.48 19.76 -12.52
N GLU A 40 3.46 20.17 -13.26
CA GLU A 40 3.11 19.65 -14.59
C GLU A 40 4.11 20.16 -15.62
N ALA A 41 4.58 21.40 -15.53
CA ALA A 41 5.70 21.88 -16.34
C ALA A 41 7.02 21.19 -15.96
N ILE A 42 7.25 20.88 -14.68
CA ILE A 42 8.39 20.11 -14.17
C ILE A 42 8.21 18.61 -14.41
N LYS A 43 7.00 18.07 -14.68
CA LYS A 43 6.74 16.67 -15.05
C LYS A 43 6.71 16.47 -16.57
N GLU A 44 6.16 17.42 -17.33
CA GLU A 44 6.30 17.54 -18.78
C GLU A 44 7.76 17.86 -19.16
N ALA A 45 8.47 18.65 -18.35
CA ALA A 45 9.92 18.69 -18.37
C ALA A 45 10.47 17.37 -17.85
N GLY A 46 9.98 16.86 -16.72
CA GLY A 46 10.43 15.73 -15.89
C GLY A 46 10.52 14.36 -16.53
N ASN A 47 10.05 14.21 -17.76
CA ASN A 47 10.74 13.35 -18.72
C ASN A 47 12.05 14.03 -19.22
N VAL A 48 12.87 14.60 -18.32
CA VAL A 48 14.20 15.18 -18.62
C VAL A 48 15.22 14.04 -18.67
N LEU A 49 14.80 12.89 -19.21
CA LEU A 49 15.72 11.87 -19.68
C LEU A 49 16.31 12.29 -21.04
N ASP A 50 15.82 13.39 -21.64
CA ASP A 50 16.17 13.84 -22.99
C ASP A 50 16.83 15.24 -23.06
N GLY A 51 17.62 15.65 -22.06
CA GLY A 51 18.65 16.70 -22.24
C GLY A 51 18.20 18.07 -22.80
N ARG A 52 16.92 18.44 -22.70
CA ARG A 52 16.38 19.69 -23.27
C ARG A 52 16.47 20.84 -22.28
N ILE A 53 17.69 21.38 -22.10
CA ILE A 53 17.95 22.61 -21.33
C ILE A 53 17.00 23.75 -21.74
N ASP A 54 16.67 23.87 -23.03
CA ASP A 54 15.79 24.92 -23.55
C ASP A 54 14.41 24.93 -22.89
N LYS A 55 13.86 23.74 -22.58
CA LYS A 55 12.58 23.64 -21.88
C LYS A 55 12.67 24.16 -20.45
N ILE A 56 13.77 23.86 -19.76
CA ILE A 56 13.98 24.32 -18.38
C ILE A 56 14.21 25.83 -18.36
N LYS A 57 14.97 26.37 -19.32
CA LYS A 57 15.10 27.83 -19.51
C LYS A 57 13.74 28.49 -19.69
N HIS A 58 12.87 27.90 -20.52
CA HIS A 58 11.51 28.39 -20.70
C HIS A 58 10.66 28.31 -19.43
N VAL A 59 10.73 27.21 -18.66
CA VAL A 59 10.02 27.12 -17.38
C VAL A 59 10.52 28.18 -16.40
N PHE A 60 11.82 28.42 -16.33
CA PHE A 60 12.38 29.48 -15.49
C PHE A 60 12.00 30.89 -15.97
N SER A 61 11.76 31.10 -17.28
CA SER A 61 11.24 32.38 -17.78
C SER A 61 9.79 32.59 -17.33
N LEU A 62 8.95 31.56 -17.43
CA LEU A 62 7.56 31.60 -16.95
C LEU A 62 7.48 31.85 -15.44
N VAL A 63 8.33 31.19 -14.65
CA VAL A 63 8.43 31.42 -13.19
C VAL A 63 8.76 32.88 -12.88
N LYS A 64 9.64 33.51 -13.66
CA LYS A 64 9.96 34.95 -13.51
C LYS A 64 8.79 35.84 -13.93
N GLU A 65 8.11 35.51 -15.03
CA GLU A 65 6.92 36.24 -15.53
C GLU A 65 5.77 36.22 -14.52
N ASP A 66 5.56 35.10 -13.83
CA ASP A 66 4.51 34.91 -12.83
C ASP A 66 4.88 35.44 -11.43
N ASN A 67 6.01 36.14 -11.28
CA ASN A 67 6.54 36.63 -10.00
C ASN A 67 6.74 35.53 -8.94
N LEU A 68 7.12 34.33 -9.38
CA LEU A 68 7.44 33.21 -8.53
C LEU A 68 8.96 33.10 -8.31
N PHE A 69 9.35 32.57 -7.16
CA PHE A 69 10.76 32.45 -6.79
C PHE A 69 11.22 30.99 -6.83
N PRO A 70 12.23 30.64 -7.66
CA PRO A 70 12.85 29.32 -7.62
C PRO A 70 13.44 29.04 -6.24
N ASN A 71 13.22 27.82 -5.73
CA ASN A 71 13.84 27.37 -4.49
C ASN A 71 15.09 26.53 -4.78
N LEU A 72 15.74 26.04 -3.73
CA LEU A 72 16.96 25.24 -3.84
C LEU A 72 16.78 23.97 -4.69
N GLN A 73 15.62 23.29 -4.58
CA GLN A 73 15.29 22.13 -5.40
C GLN A 73 15.08 22.50 -6.89
N SER A 74 14.52 23.69 -7.16
CA SER A 74 14.41 24.21 -8.54
C SER A 74 15.79 24.38 -9.17
N TYR A 75 16.74 24.96 -8.45
CA TYR A 75 18.13 25.10 -8.92
C TYR A 75 18.83 23.75 -9.08
N ALA A 76 18.60 22.80 -8.17
CA ALA A 76 19.12 21.44 -8.32
C ALA A 76 18.67 20.78 -9.63
N GLY A 77 17.37 20.88 -9.97
CA GLY A 77 16.85 20.37 -11.24
C GLY A 77 17.37 21.12 -12.47
N TYR A 78 17.67 22.42 -12.35
CA TYR A 78 18.29 23.17 -13.44
C TYR A 78 19.74 22.73 -13.66
N LEU A 79 20.51 22.56 -12.60
CA LEU A 79 21.89 22.07 -12.69
C LEU A 79 21.96 20.63 -13.24
N GLU A 80 21.03 19.75 -12.84
CA GLU A 80 20.90 18.40 -13.38
C GLU A 80 20.78 18.39 -14.91
N ALA A 81 20.03 19.35 -15.47
CA ALA A 81 19.79 19.43 -16.90
C ALA A 81 21.07 19.61 -17.72
N PHE A 82 22.06 20.35 -17.20
CA PHE A 82 23.37 20.51 -17.81
C PHE A 82 24.14 19.19 -17.87
N SER A 83 23.97 18.30 -16.88
CA SER A 83 24.60 16.99 -16.94
C SER A 83 23.99 16.07 -18.01
N ASN A 84 22.73 16.31 -18.38
CA ASN A 84 22.02 15.50 -19.39
C ASN A 84 22.14 16.09 -20.81
N SER A 85 22.75 17.26 -20.97
CA SER A 85 22.96 17.86 -22.29
C SER A 85 24.20 17.27 -22.99
N LYS A 86 24.18 17.32 -24.32
CA LYS A 86 25.30 16.84 -25.15
C LYS A 86 26.57 17.68 -24.95
N TYR A 87 26.42 18.94 -24.57
CA TYR A 87 27.51 19.88 -24.31
C TYR A 87 27.22 20.63 -22.99
N MET A 88 28.19 20.61 -22.08
CA MET A 88 28.15 21.40 -20.84
C MET A 88 28.84 22.74 -21.10
N ASP A 89 28.07 23.81 -21.18
CA ASP A 89 28.60 25.17 -21.24
C ASP A 89 28.87 25.67 -19.81
N VAL A 90 30.15 25.71 -19.44
CA VAL A 90 30.60 26.15 -18.11
C VAL A 90 30.18 27.59 -17.82
N THR A 91 30.07 28.45 -18.85
CA THR A 91 29.66 29.84 -18.66
C THR A 91 28.19 29.95 -18.28
N GLU A 92 27.32 29.15 -18.89
CA GLU A 92 25.91 29.09 -18.51
C GLU A 92 25.72 28.49 -17.11
N ILE A 93 26.49 27.46 -16.75
CA ILE A 93 26.45 26.87 -15.41
C ILE A 93 26.87 27.92 -14.37
N GLN A 94 27.94 28.69 -14.63
CA GLN A 94 28.38 29.78 -13.76
C GLN A 94 27.28 30.84 -13.58
N GLN A 95 26.60 31.24 -14.66
CA GLN A 95 25.49 32.20 -14.58
C GLN A 95 24.35 31.71 -13.67
N VAL A 96 24.00 30.42 -13.74
CA VAL A 96 22.96 29.83 -12.87
C VAL A 96 23.42 29.80 -11.41
N VAL A 97 24.68 29.43 -11.17
CA VAL A 97 25.27 29.44 -9.82
C VAL A 97 25.33 30.85 -9.24
N ASP A 98 25.68 31.85 -10.05
CA ASP A 98 25.72 33.25 -9.63
C ASP A 98 24.32 33.78 -9.36
N GLU A 99 23.33 33.48 -10.22
CA GLU A 99 21.92 33.82 -9.97
C GLU A 99 21.46 33.25 -8.62
N MET A 100 21.77 31.98 -8.36
CA MET A 100 21.43 31.31 -7.10
C MET A 100 22.08 32.01 -5.89
N LYS A 101 23.37 32.36 -5.98
CA LYS A 101 24.09 33.12 -4.93
C LYS A 101 23.48 34.51 -4.70
N THR A 102 23.10 35.22 -5.77
CA THR A 102 22.46 36.55 -5.63
C THR A 102 21.11 36.49 -4.91
N LYS A 103 20.42 35.35 -4.97
CA LYS A 103 19.17 35.11 -4.23
C LYS A 103 19.39 34.60 -2.81
N GLY A 104 20.64 34.56 -2.34
CA GLY A 104 21.01 34.18 -0.98
C GLY A 104 21.13 32.67 -0.76
N PHE A 105 21.16 31.86 -1.81
CA PHE A 105 21.36 30.42 -1.69
C PHE A 105 22.84 30.04 -1.82
N VAL A 106 23.25 29.03 -1.07
CA VAL A 106 24.60 28.47 -1.07
C VAL A 106 24.58 27.19 -1.92
N PRO A 107 25.44 27.04 -2.96
CA PRO A 107 25.44 25.85 -3.82
C PRO A 107 25.59 24.54 -3.08
N GLU A 108 26.39 24.54 -2.02
CA GLU A 108 26.68 23.39 -1.17
C GLU A 108 25.42 22.90 -0.43
N ASP A 109 24.48 23.81 -0.11
CA ASP A 109 23.23 23.45 0.55
C ASP A 109 22.35 22.54 -0.32
N ILE A 110 22.54 22.52 -1.65
CA ILE A 110 21.82 21.60 -2.54
C ILE A 110 22.06 20.16 -2.08
N LEU A 111 23.32 19.79 -1.81
CA LEU A 111 23.69 18.43 -1.43
C LEU A 111 23.21 18.04 -0.02
N LYS A 112 22.86 19.02 0.81
CA LYS A 112 22.40 18.84 2.19
C LYS A 112 20.87 18.79 2.29
N ASN A 113 20.19 19.71 1.61
CA ASN A 113 18.78 19.99 1.83
C ASN A 113 17.87 19.52 0.67
N CYS A 114 18.42 19.21 -0.50
CA CYS A 114 17.62 18.71 -1.63
C CYS A 114 17.41 17.20 -1.59
N VAL A 115 16.37 16.78 -2.32
CA VAL A 115 16.01 15.39 -2.52
C VAL A 115 16.48 14.94 -3.91
N PHE A 116 17.16 13.80 -3.97
CA PHE A 116 17.74 13.25 -5.19
C PHE A 116 17.08 11.91 -5.55
N LYS A 117 16.84 11.70 -6.84
CA LYS A 117 16.32 10.45 -7.42
C LYS A 117 17.37 9.80 -8.32
N GLY A 118 17.53 8.49 -8.28
CA GLY A 118 18.52 7.79 -9.10
C GLY A 118 19.94 8.37 -8.91
N ASP A 119 20.55 8.77 -10.02
CA ASP A 119 21.92 9.31 -10.13
C ASP A 119 21.97 10.85 -10.14
N GLN A 120 20.87 11.53 -9.77
CA GLN A 120 20.79 13.00 -9.77
C GLN A 120 21.88 13.66 -8.95
N ARG A 121 22.23 13.06 -7.80
CA ARG A 121 23.23 13.61 -6.89
C ARG A 121 24.60 13.67 -7.57
N GLU A 122 25.03 12.57 -8.19
CA GLU A 122 26.31 12.44 -8.90
C GLU A 122 26.39 13.40 -10.08
N LYS A 123 25.30 13.53 -10.83
CA LYS A 123 25.17 14.49 -11.95
C LYS A 123 25.39 15.92 -11.49
N ILE A 124 24.73 16.32 -10.40
CA ILE A 124 24.85 17.67 -9.85
C ILE A 124 26.25 17.92 -9.27
N ILE A 125 26.82 16.95 -8.54
CA ILE A 125 28.21 17.01 -8.05
C ILE A 125 29.19 17.26 -9.20
N LYS A 126 29.02 16.53 -10.31
CA LYS A 126 29.85 16.70 -11.51
C LYS A 126 29.71 18.11 -12.10
N VAL A 127 28.50 18.64 -12.20
CA VAL A 127 28.22 19.99 -12.72
C VAL A 127 28.82 21.08 -11.82
N LEU A 128 28.63 20.97 -10.50
CA LEU A 128 29.19 21.91 -9.52
C LEU A 128 30.72 21.87 -9.49
N GLY A 129 31.33 20.69 -9.72
CA GLY A 129 32.77 20.52 -9.81
C GLY A 129 33.42 21.34 -10.93
N PHE A 130 32.73 21.58 -12.05
CA PHE A 130 33.25 22.45 -13.13
C PHE A 130 33.33 23.93 -12.75
N VAL A 131 32.60 24.34 -11.71
CA VAL A 131 32.50 25.73 -11.25
C VAL A 131 33.34 25.96 -9.98
N GLY A 132 34.04 24.93 -9.50
CA GLY A 132 34.91 25.03 -8.33
C GLY A 132 34.17 25.24 -7.01
N ALA A 133 32.90 24.79 -6.91
CA ALA A 133 32.18 24.77 -5.64
C ALA A 133 32.88 23.80 -4.67
N ASP A 134 32.96 24.17 -3.39
CA ASP A 134 33.61 23.33 -2.37
C ASP A 134 32.62 22.23 -1.94
N ILE A 135 32.83 21.01 -2.44
CA ILE A 135 31.93 19.86 -2.21
C ILE A 135 32.25 19.18 -0.85
N SER A 136 32.93 19.85 0.07
CA SER A 136 33.20 19.28 1.39
C SER A 136 31.91 19.01 2.14
N SER A 137 31.57 17.71 2.26
CA SER A 137 30.39 17.28 3.00
C SER A 137 30.59 17.55 4.48
N VAL A 138 29.88 18.55 5.01
CA VAL A 138 29.76 18.67 6.47
C VAL A 138 29.04 17.40 6.96
N PRO A 139 29.64 16.63 7.89
CA PRO A 139 28.96 15.47 8.46
C PRO A 139 27.65 15.94 9.09
N PRO A 140 26.50 15.31 8.80
CA PRO A 140 25.26 15.64 9.48
C PRO A 140 25.41 15.35 10.98
N GLU A 141 24.84 16.20 11.83
CA GLU A 141 24.74 15.92 13.26
C GLU A 141 23.90 14.64 13.46
N ILE A 142 24.51 13.60 14.04
CA ILE A 142 23.84 12.34 14.36
C ILE A 142 23.40 12.41 15.82
N GLY A 143 22.16 11.98 16.09
CA GLY A 143 21.69 11.77 17.46
C GLY A 143 21.38 13.08 18.17
N GLU A 144 20.30 13.73 17.75
CA GLU A 144 19.77 14.87 18.49
C GLU A 144 19.10 14.42 19.79
N ALA A 145 19.56 15.01 20.89
CA ALA A 145 18.99 14.80 22.21
C ALA A 145 17.49 15.13 22.22
N TYR A 146 16.70 14.32 22.94
CA TYR A 146 15.31 14.60 23.22
C TYR A 146 15.16 15.97 23.87
N SER A 147 14.40 16.85 23.24
CA SER A 147 14.08 18.19 23.74
C SER A 147 13.06 18.18 24.88
N CYS A 148 12.29 17.09 25.01
CA CYS A 148 11.27 16.93 26.03
C CYS A 148 11.89 16.78 27.43
N LYS A 149 11.50 17.67 28.36
CA LYS A 149 11.99 17.66 29.75
C LYS A 149 11.78 16.31 30.47
N LEU A 150 10.68 15.61 30.17
CA LEU A 150 10.37 14.30 30.77
C LEU A 150 11.34 13.19 30.32
N LEU A 151 12.02 13.39 29.19
CA LEU A 151 12.85 12.37 28.53
C LEU A 151 14.34 12.73 28.55
N GLN A 152 14.73 13.83 29.19
CA GLN A 152 16.12 14.28 29.23
C GLN A 152 17.07 13.23 29.81
N GLN A 153 16.61 12.42 30.77
CA GLN A 153 17.40 11.32 31.34
C GLN A 153 17.73 10.23 30.31
N LEU A 154 16.90 10.05 29.27
CA LEU A 154 17.14 9.07 28.21
C LEU A 154 18.18 9.56 27.18
N ASN A 155 18.59 10.82 27.24
CA ASN A 155 19.73 11.32 26.46
C ASN A 155 21.07 10.82 27.03
N ASP A 156 21.08 10.44 28.31
CA ASP A 156 22.24 9.79 28.91
C ASP A 156 22.25 8.31 28.49
N LYS A 157 23.19 7.95 27.61
CA LYS A 157 23.36 6.57 27.10
C LYS A 157 23.76 5.57 28.19
N SER A 158 24.09 6.03 29.41
CA SER A 158 24.29 5.16 30.57
C SER A 158 22.98 4.70 31.22
N PHE A 159 21.88 5.42 30.98
CA PHE A 159 20.59 5.18 31.58
C PHE A 159 19.84 4.03 30.88
N GLY A 160 19.38 3.03 31.64
CA GLY A 160 18.56 1.94 31.10
C GLY A 160 19.32 0.79 30.43
N LYS A 161 20.60 0.58 30.76
CA LYS A 161 21.41 -0.61 30.42
C LYS A 161 20.87 -1.90 31.07
N GLY A 162 19.64 -2.27 30.74
CA GLY A 162 19.23 -3.67 30.86
C GLY A 162 19.91 -4.48 29.75
N GLU A 163 20.16 -5.76 29.99
CA GLU A 163 20.59 -6.73 28.97
C GLU A 163 19.47 -6.89 27.93
N ARG A 164 19.28 -5.89 27.06
CA ARG A 164 18.24 -5.84 26.03
C ARG A 164 18.78 -6.37 24.70
N PHE A 165 19.49 -7.48 24.75
CA PHE A 165 19.84 -8.17 23.51
C PHE A 165 18.58 -8.88 23.03
N PRO A 166 18.14 -8.68 21.78
CA PRO A 166 17.24 -9.64 21.16
C PRO A 166 17.95 -10.99 21.32
N SER A 167 17.37 -11.90 22.08
CA SER A 167 17.85 -13.29 22.14
C SER A 167 18.07 -13.75 20.71
N VAL A 168 19.30 -14.10 20.35
CA VAL A 168 19.80 -14.31 18.97
C VAL A 168 18.73 -14.99 18.11
N CYS A 169 18.06 -14.21 17.24
CA CYS A 169 16.99 -14.71 16.36
C CYS A 169 17.49 -15.05 14.96
N TYR A 170 18.73 -14.67 14.64
CA TYR A 170 19.43 -14.94 13.40
C TYR A 170 20.93 -14.71 13.60
N GLU A 171 21.75 -15.22 12.68
CA GLU A 171 23.19 -15.04 12.61
C GLU A 171 23.59 -14.20 11.39
N GLU A 172 24.85 -13.77 11.32
CA GLU A 172 25.34 -12.95 10.20
C GLU A 172 25.15 -13.63 8.83
N LYS A 173 25.22 -14.97 8.79
CA LYS A 173 25.01 -15.76 7.57
C LYS A 173 23.59 -15.66 7.00
N ASP A 174 22.61 -15.33 7.84
CA ASP A 174 21.18 -15.29 7.48
C ASP A 174 20.78 -13.93 6.88
N ILE A 175 21.59 -12.90 7.12
CA ILE A 175 21.33 -11.51 6.69
C ILE A 175 21.01 -11.40 5.19
N PRO A 176 21.79 -12.01 4.26
CA PRO A 176 21.49 -11.91 2.83
C PRO A 176 20.13 -12.48 2.45
N VAL A 177 19.69 -13.56 3.11
CA VAL A 177 18.40 -14.23 2.84
C VAL A 177 17.27 -13.41 3.44
N LEU A 178 17.36 -13.04 4.72
CA LEU A 178 16.33 -12.26 5.43
C LEU A 178 16.04 -10.93 4.72
N ALA A 179 17.09 -10.20 4.33
CA ALA A 179 16.95 -8.91 3.66
C ALA A 179 16.34 -9.04 2.26
N SER A 180 16.83 -9.99 1.47
CA SER A 180 16.37 -10.18 0.09
C SER A 180 14.93 -10.72 0.05
N SER A 181 14.61 -11.72 0.88
CA SER A 181 13.26 -12.32 0.90
C SER A 181 12.18 -11.33 1.36
N GLN A 182 12.43 -10.53 2.38
CA GLN A 182 11.47 -9.50 2.80
C GLN A 182 11.23 -8.47 1.69
N LEU A 183 12.30 -8.04 1.01
CA LEU A 183 12.22 -7.07 -0.07
C LEU A 183 11.51 -7.64 -1.31
N GLU A 184 11.73 -8.91 -1.64
CA GLU A 184 11.03 -9.62 -2.72
C GLU A 184 9.53 -9.69 -2.46
N ILE A 185 9.13 -10.04 -1.23
CA ILE A 185 7.71 -10.08 -0.83
C ILE A 185 7.07 -8.70 -1.03
N GLU A 186 7.71 -7.63 -0.53
CA GLU A 186 7.20 -6.25 -0.68
C GLU A 186 7.13 -5.81 -2.15
N ASN A 187 8.10 -6.20 -2.98
CA ASN A 187 8.09 -5.90 -4.41
C ASN A 187 6.96 -6.64 -5.17
N CYS A 188 6.59 -7.85 -4.73
CA CYS A 188 5.51 -8.63 -5.33
C CYS A 188 4.11 -8.13 -4.94
N TYR A 189 3.98 -7.35 -3.86
CA TYR A 189 2.73 -6.77 -3.33
C TYR A 189 1.63 -7.79 -2.93
N SER A 190 1.87 -9.08 -3.15
CA SER A 190 0.97 -10.17 -2.81
C SER A 190 1.78 -11.38 -2.34
N LEU A 191 1.30 -12.03 -1.29
CA LEU A 191 1.91 -13.23 -0.73
C LEU A 191 0.91 -14.39 -0.81
N GLN A 192 1.34 -15.49 -1.43
CA GLN A 192 0.57 -16.73 -1.46
C GLN A 192 0.96 -17.62 -0.29
N ILE A 193 -0.02 -17.96 0.55
CA ILE A 193 0.15 -18.78 1.75
C ILE A 193 -0.67 -20.06 1.61
N THR A 194 -0.09 -21.21 1.93
CA THR A 194 -0.83 -22.49 1.96
C THR A 194 -1.93 -22.46 3.02
N SER A 195 -3.15 -22.82 2.64
CA SER A 195 -4.28 -22.91 3.56
C SER A 195 -4.12 -24.10 4.50
N VAL A 196 -4.41 -23.92 5.81
CA VAL A 196 -4.47 -25.05 6.75
C VAL A 196 -5.62 -26.02 6.45
N ASP A 197 -6.62 -25.59 5.68
CA ASP A 197 -7.74 -26.42 5.18
C ASP A 197 -7.42 -27.05 3.80
N ALA A 198 -6.17 -27.00 3.35
CA ALA A 198 -5.78 -27.64 2.10
C ALA A 198 -5.99 -29.16 2.17
N ILE A 199 -6.75 -29.69 1.20
CA ILE A 199 -7.16 -31.10 1.17
C ILE A 199 -6.07 -31.95 0.49
N ASN A 200 -5.60 -33.00 1.17
CA ASN A 200 -4.60 -33.94 0.64
C ASN A 200 -5.15 -34.86 -0.47
N LYS A 201 -6.44 -35.23 -0.41
CA LYS A 201 -7.11 -36.06 -1.43
C LYS A 201 -8.22 -35.28 -2.13
N VAL A 202 -7.92 -34.78 -3.33
CA VAL A 202 -8.84 -33.97 -4.13
C VAL A 202 -9.89 -34.86 -4.79
N ASN A 203 -11.17 -34.51 -4.65
CA ASN A 203 -12.26 -35.25 -5.33
C ASN A 203 -12.36 -34.85 -6.82
N ASN A 204 -13.05 -35.67 -7.62
CA ASN A 204 -13.20 -35.43 -9.06
C ASN A 204 -13.94 -34.11 -9.36
N LEU A 205 -14.87 -33.70 -8.49
CA LEU A 205 -15.57 -32.41 -8.60
C LEU A 205 -14.59 -31.24 -8.53
N THR A 206 -13.76 -31.21 -7.49
CA THR A 206 -12.76 -30.17 -7.25
C THR A 206 -11.71 -30.14 -8.37
N LEU A 207 -11.27 -31.29 -8.88
CA LEU A 207 -10.38 -31.32 -10.05
C LEU A 207 -11.01 -30.69 -11.29
N LYS A 208 -12.28 -31.02 -11.58
CA LYS A 208 -13.03 -30.41 -12.69
C LYS A 208 -13.23 -28.91 -12.50
N SER A 209 -13.58 -28.48 -11.28
CA SER A 209 -13.78 -27.07 -10.94
C SER A 209 -12.47 -26.27 -11.02
N ARG A 210 -11.35 -26.81 -10.55
CA ARG A 210 -10.01 -26.20 -10.68
C ARG A 210 -9.63 -26.04 -12.14
N LYS A 211 -9.73 -27.11 -12.94
CA LYS A 211 -9.44 -27.06 -14.37
C LYS A 211 -10.28 -25.99 -15.08
N TYR A 212 -11.58 -25.95 -14.80
CA TYR A 212 -12.45 -24.94 -15.41
C TYR A 212 -12.13 -23.51 -14.92
N LEU A 213 -11.80 -23.35 -13.65
CA LEU A 213 -11.38 -22.06 -13.10
C LEU A 213 -10.09 -21.57 -13.76
N ASP A 214 -9.11 -22.45 -14.01
CA ASP A 214 -7.88 -22.10 -14.71
C ASP A 214 -8.16 -21.66 -16.16
N GLU A 215 -9.00 -22.41 -16.88
CA GLU A 215 -9.47 -22.01 -18.23
C GLU A 215 -10.17 -20.63 -18.21
N CYS A 216 -11.01 -20.37 -17.20
CA CYS A 216 -11.63 -19.08 -16.99
C CYS A 216 -10.60 -17.97 -16.73
N ARG A 217 -9.60 -18.21 -15.87
CA ARG A 217 -8.55 -17.23 -15.55
C ARG A 217 -7.72 -16.88 -16.78
N GLU A 218 -7.37 -17.85 -17.61
CA GLU A 218 -6.66 -17.61 -18.87
C GLU A 218 -7.51 -16.80 -19.85
N MET A 219 -8.78 -17.15 -20.00
CA MET A 219 -9.73 -16.42 -20.85
C MET A 219 -9.89 -14.97 -20.35
N TRP A 220 -10.11 -14.78 -19.06
CA TRP A 220 -10.27 -13.46 -18.46
C TRP A 220 -9.00 -12.64 -18.60
N ARG A 221 -7.81 -13.21 -18.35
CA ARG A 221 -6.53 -12.52 -18.57
C ARG A 221 -6.45 -11.96 -19.99
N LYS A 222 -6.67 -12.79 -21.02
CA LYS A 222 -6.61 -12.36 -22.43
C LYS A 222 -7.61 -11.22 -22.72
N LYS A 223 -8.86 -11.37 -22.29
CA LYS A 223 -9.91 -10.37 -22.52
C LYS A 223 -9.65 -9.07 -21.76
N LEU A 224 -9.22 -9.15 -20.51
CA LEU A 224 -8.89 -7.99 -19.68
C LEU A 224 -7.68 -7.24 -20.23
N THR A 225 -6.62 -7.94 -20.67
CA THR A 225 -5.48 -7.31 -21.33
C THR A 225 -5.91 -6.50 -22.55
N ALA A 226 -6.79 -7.05 -23.39
CA ALA A 226 -7.32 -6.33 -24.55
C ALA A 226 -8.16 -5.11 -24.15
N ALA A 227 -9.04 -5.26 -23.15
CA ALA A 227 -9.88 -4.18 -22.66
C ALA A 227 -9.07 -3.04 -22.02
N ILE A 228 -8.05 -3.36 -21.21
CA ILE A 228 -7.17 -2.37 -20.58
C ILE A 228 -6.35 -1.62 -21.63
N LYS A 229 -5.79 -2.30 -22.64
CA LYS A 229 -5.08 -1.62 -23.74
C LYS A 229 -5.98 -0.66 -24.51
N ASN A 230 -7.22 -1.07 -24.77
CA ASN A 230 -8.20 -0.20 -25.40
C ASN A 230 -8.52 1.03 -24.53
N PHE A 231 -8.77 0.81 -23.24
CA PHE A 231 -8.99 1.88 -22.26
C PHE A 231 -7.81 2.86 -22.20
N GLN A 232 -6.58 2.37 -22.07
CA GLN A 232 -5.37 3.21 -22.08
C GLN A 232 -5.24 4.03 -23.37
N ASN A 233 -5.60 3.46 -24.53
CA ASN A 233 -5.59 4.17 -25.81
C ASN A 233 -6.69 5.24 -25.91
N ILE A 234 -7.89 4.97 -25.40
CA ILE A 234 -8.99 5.94 -25.35
C ILE A 234 -8.57 7.14 -24.49
N GLU A 235 -8.08 6.88 -23.28
CA GLU A 235 -7.61 7.91 -22.36
C GLU A 235 -6.46 8.73 -22.95
N LYS A 236 -5.51 8.07 -23.62
CA LYS A 236 -4.43 8.76 -24.36
C LYS A 236 -4.99 9.72 -25.40
N ASN A 237 -5.94 9.26 -26.21
CA ASN A 237 -6.52 10.06 -27.28
C ASN A 237 -7.32 11.25 -26.74
N CYS A 238 -8.08 11.06 -25.67
CA CYS A 238 -8.78 12.14 -24.98
C CYS A 238 -7.81 13.19 -24.45
N HIS A 239 -6.74 12.74 -23.78
CA HIS A 239 -5.69 13.61 -23.24
C HIS A 239 -4.98 14.43 -24.34
N MET A 240 -4.59 13.78 -25.44
CA MET A 240 -3.88 14.44 -26.55
C MET A 240 -4.74 15.47 -27.29
N ARG A 241 -6.07 15.29 -27.31
CA ARG A 241 -7.01 16.26 -27.92
C ARG A 241 -7.32 17.45 -27.03
N GLY A 242 -6.79 17.49 -25.80
CA GLY A 242 -6.99 18.59 -24.85
C GLY A 242 -8.36 18.59 -24.16
N PHE A 243 -9.16 17.53 -24.32
CA PHE A 243 -10.42 17.41 -23.59
C PHE A 243 -10.14 17.18 -22.10
N HIS A 244 -10.70 18.03 -21.23
CA HIS A 244 -10.65 17.87 -19.78
C HIS A 244 -9.24 17.54 -19.25
N LYS A 245 -8.20 18.24 -19.75
CA LYS A 245 -6.79 17.94 -19.44
C LYS A 245 -6.54 17.86 -17.92
N GLU A 246 -7.20 18.73 -17.15
CA GLU A 246 -7.12 18.84 -15.69
C GLU A 246 -7.77 17.66 -14.93
N GLU A 247 -8.75 17.00 -15.55
CA GLU A 247 -9.48 15.84 -15.01
C GLU A 247 -9.00 14.51 -15.63
N SER A 248 -8.03 14.58 -16.54
CA SER A 248 -7.52 13.41 -17.26
C SER A 248 -6.82 12.45 -16.32
N ILE A 249 -7.27 11.19 -16.32
CA ILE A 249 -6.61 10.12 -15.56
C ILE A 249 -5.47 9.46 -16.32
N TYR A 250 -5.30 9.78 -17.61
CA TYR A 250 -4.28 9.19 -18.49
C TYR A 250 -2.87 9.20 -17.89
N PRO A 251 -2.35 10.31 -17.31
CA PRO A 251 -0.99 10.32 -16.76
C PRO A 251 -0.78 9.29 -15.64
N TYR A 252 -1.81 8.98 -14.86
CA TYR A 252 -1.74 8.02 -13.76
C TYR A 252 -1.76 6.56 -14.23
N ILE A 253 -2.51 6.27 -15.29
CA ILE A 253 -2.61 4.91 -15.84
C ILE A 253 -1.53 4.59 -16.87
N ALA A 254 -0.89 5.61 -17.45
CA ALA A 254 0.19 5.45 -18.43
C ALA A 254 1.51 4.98 -17.79
N VAL A 255 1.70 5.28 -16.51
CA VAL A 255 2.89 4.89 -15.74
C VAL A 255 2.79 3.49 -15.12
N VAL A 256 1.64 2.82 -15.26
CA VAL A 256 1.41 1.49 -14.71
C VAL A 256 1.29 0.47 -15.83
N ASP A 257 2.08 -0.60 -15.74
CA ASP A 257 2.06 -1.67 -16.72
C ASP A 257 0.69 -2.34 -16.82
N THR A 258 0.28 -2.66 -18.06
CA THR A 258 -0.99 -3.36 -18.33
C THR A 258 -1.11 -4.65 -17.53
N ASP A 259 -0.02 -5.40 -17.37
CA ASP A 259 -0.04 -6.68 -16.65
C ASP A 259 -0.30 -6.51 -15.15
N VAL A 260 0.16 -5.40 -14.54
CA VAL A 260 -0.13 -5.07 -13.14
C VAL A 260 -1.62 -4.80 -12.96
N LEU A 261 -2.21 -3.99 -13.84
CA LEU A 261 -3.66 -3.71 -13.80
C LEU A 261 -4.50 -4.98 -13.99
N VAL A 262 -4.11 -5.85 -14.92
CA VAL A 262 -4.79 -7.14 -15.15
C VAL A 262 -4.66 -8.08 -13.95
N ASN A 263 -3.48 -8.15 -13.32
CA ASN A 263 -3.27 -8.95 -12.12
C ASN A 263 -4.14 -8.46 -10.95
N LEU A 264 -4.21 -7.14 -10.72
CA LEU A 264 -5.07 -6.54 -9.71
C LEU A 264 -6.55 -6.86 -9.95
N LEU A 265 -7.01 -6.84 -11.21
CA LEU A 265 -8.38 -7.22 -11.55
C LEU A 265 -8.64 -8.70 -11.32
N LEU A 266 -7.71 -9.59 -11.69
CA LEU A 266 -7.82 -11.03 -11.43
C LEU A 266 -7.87 -11.34 -9.92
N GLN A 267 -7.05 -10.64 -9.12
CA GLN A 267 -7.09 -10.73 -7.66
C GLN A 267 -8.44 -10.26 -7.12
N GLN A 268 -8.99 -9.16 -7.65
CA GLN A 268 -10.32 -8.72 -7.21
C GLN A 268 -11.44 -9.69 -7.59
N ILE A 269 -11.38 -10.30 -8.78
CA ILE A 269 -12.36 -11.33 -9.17
C ILE A 269 -12.39 -12.45 -8.14
N ARG A 270 -11.21 -12.89 -7.68
CA ARG A 270 -11.08 -13.91 -6.65
C ARG A 270 -11.69 -13.46 -5.32
N VAL A 271 -11.27 -12.31 -4.80
CA VAL A 271 -11.76 -11.77 -3.52
C VAL A 271 -13.28 -11.65 -3.53
N MET A 272 -13.85 -11.12 -4.62
CA MET A 272 -15.29 -10.96 -4.77
C MET A 272 -16.02 -12.30 -4.92
N ALA A 273 -15.43 -13.29 -5.59
CA ALA A 273 -16.02 -14.63 -5.68
C ALA A 273 -15.99 -15.40 -4.37
N GLU A 274 -14.92 -15.25 -3.58
CA GLU A 274 -14.78 -15.92 -2.28
C GLU A 274 -15.67 -15.26 -1.19
N THR A 275 -15.91 -13.95 -1.27
CA THR A 275 -16.68 -13.20 -0.25
C THR A 275 -18.13 -12.84 -0.65
N GLY A 276 -18.43 -12.81 -1.95
CA GLY A 276 -19.65 -12.22 -2.51
C GLY A 276 -20.97 -12.91 -2.17
N GLU A 277 -20.94 -14.08 -1.53
CA GLU A 277 -22.15 -14.74 -1.01
C GLU A 277 -22.59 -14.20 0.36
N PHE A 278 -21.64 -13.62 1.10
CA PHE A 278 -21.84 -13.18 2.47
C PHE A 278 -21.86 -11.65 2.58
N PHE A 279 -21.06 -10.98 1.76
CA PHE A 279 -20.85 -9.56 1.83
C PHE A 279 -20.66 -8.95 0.45
N SER A 280 -21.32 -7.82 0.20
CA SER A 280 -21.13 -7.01 -1.00
C SER A 280 -20.84 -5.58 -0.56
N PRO A 281 -19.59 -5.08 -0.67
CA PRO A 281 -19.28 -3.70 -0.33
C PRO A 281 -19.91 -2.70 -1.30
N SER A 282 -20.06 -1.45 -0.86
CA SER A 282 -20.50 -0.36 -1.71
C SER A 282 -19.47 -0.07 -2.80
N GLU A 283 -19.93 0.39 -3.97
CA GLU A 283 -19.06 0.64 -5.12
C GLU A 283 -17.99 1.70 -4.81
N LYS A 284 -18.32 2.68 -3.95
CA LYS A 284 -17.40 3.79 -3.62
C LYS A 284 -16.15 3.29 -2.89
N VAL A 285 -16.35 2.37 -1.93
CA VAL A 285 -15.25 1.74 -1.19
C VAL A 285 -14.41 0.90 -2.16
N LEU A 286 -15.06 0.11 -3.03
CA LEU A 286 -14.36 -0.69 -4.03
C LEU A 286 -13.51 0.15 -4.99
N TYR A 287 -14.05 1.25 -5.51
CA TYR A 287 -13.33 2.14 -6.44
C TYR A 287 -12.11 2.77 -5.78
N LYS A 288 -12.29 3.32 -4.57
CA LYS A 288 -11.20 3.92 -3.82
C LYS A 288 -10.10 2.91 -3.51
N ASP A 289 -10.47 1.73 -3.01
CA ASP A 289 -9.51 0.65 -2.70
C ASP A 289 -8.74 0.20 -3.92
N MET A 290 -9.40 0.07 -5.08
CA MET A 290 -8.72 -0.26 -6.33
C MET A 290 -7.76 0.84 -6.76
N GLY A 291 -8.17 2.10 -6.72
CA GLY A 291 -7.29 3.24 -7.02
C GLY A 291 -6.04 3.26 -6.13
N LEU A 292 -6.21 3.02 -4.82
CA LEU A 292 -5.10 2.96 -3.86
C LEU A 292 -4.14 1.81 -4.19
N LYS A 293 -4.65 0.63 -4.54
CA LYS A 293 -3.81 -0.51 -4.98
C LYS A 293 -2.96 -0.16 -6.19
N VAL A 294 -3.57 0.49 -7.20
CA VAL A 294 -2.85 0.94 -8.41
C VAL A 294 -1.76 1.95 -8.05
N MET A 295 -2.08 2.95 -7.22
CA MET A 295 -1.12 3.94 -6.74
C MET A 295 0.05 3.32 -5.99
N ASN A 296 -0.21 2.36 -5.10
CA ASN A 296 0.86 1.75 -4.32
C ASN A 296 1.78 0.88 -5.17
N HIS A 297 1.26 0.18 -6.17
CA HIS A 297 2.09 -0.50 -7.17
C HIS A 297 2.97 0.48 -7.95
N TYR A 298 2.43 1.65 -8.30
CA TYR A 298 3.22 2.72 -8.92
C TYR A 298 4.36 3.18 -8.00
N PHE A 299 4.13 3.35 -6.69
CA PHE A 299 5.20 3.74 -5.76
C PHE A 299 6.30 2.67 -5.63
N VAL A 300 5.94 1.38 -5.65
CA VAL A 300 6.95 0.31 -5.69
C VAL A 300 7.77 0.37 -6.97
N TRP A 301 7.11 0.54 -8.13
CA TRP A 301 7.80 0.73 -9.40
C TRP A 301 8.71 1.98 -9.40
N LEU A 302 8.24 3.08 -8.81
CA LEU A 302 8.98 4.34 -8.69
C LEU A 302 10.23 4.17 -7.82
N ASN A 303 10.11 3.48 -6.69
CA ASN A 303 11.23 3.17 -5.80
C ASN A 303 12.28 2.31 -6.50
N LYS A 304 11.84 1.31 -7.28
CA LYS A 304 12.72 0.45 -8.06
C LYS A 304 13.43 1.23 -9.18
N THR A 305 12.68 2.02 -9.94
CA THR A 305 13.21 2.81 -11.07
C THR A 305 14.23 3.85 -10.61
N ASN A 306 14.01 4.45 -9.43
CA ASN A 306 14.92 5.44 -8.85
C ASN A 306 16.06 4.84 -8.02
N LEU A 307 16.30 3.52 -8.08
CA LEU A 307 17.34 2.80 -7.33
C LEU A 307 17.23 2.93 -5.79
N ILE A 308 16.06 3.32 -5.29
CA ILE A 308 15.81 3.44 -3.84
C ILE A 308 15.83 2.05 -3.21
N THR A 309 15.19 1.08 -3.85
CA THR A 309 15.12 -0.32 -3.41
C THR A 309 16.50 -0.92 -3.17
N ASP A 310 17.44 -0.69 -4.07
CA ASP A 310 18.81 -1.23 -3.96
C ASP A 310 19.61 -0.56 -2.84
N LYS A 311 19.47 0.77 -2.70
CA LYS A 311 20.12 1.52 -1.62
C LYS A 311 19.53 1.16 -0.25
N VAL A 312 18.21 0.97 -0.15
CA VAL A 312 17.57 0.46 1.06
C VAL A 312 18.12 -0.92 1.41
N LEU A 313 18.22 -1.84 0.45
CA LEU A 313 18.76 -3.17 0.69
C LEU A 313 20.20 -3.14 1.21
N LEU A 314 21.05 -2.28 0.64
CA LEU A 314 22.44 -2.09 1.07
C LEU A 314 22.51 -1.63 2.54
N ILE A 315 21.85 -0.52 2.86
CA ILE A 315 21.84 0.05 4.22
C ILE A 315 21.18 -0.91 5.21
N TYR A 316 20.12 -1.59 4.80
CA TYR A 316 19.40 -2.52 5.66
C TYR A 316 20.24 -3.74 6.05
N LYS A 317 21.11 -4.25 5.16
CA LYS A 317 22.05 -5.32 5.53
C LYS A 317 23.03 -4.88 6.62
N GLU A 318 23.55 -3.65 6.56
CA GLU A 318 24.41 -3.10 7.61
C GLU A 318 23.64 -2.86 8.92
N TYR A 319 22.38 -2.43 8.82
CA TYR A 319 21.50 -2.30 9.97
C TYR A 319 21.25 -3.65 10.67
N LEU A 320 21.05 -4.73 9.91
CA LEU A 320 20.92 -6.08 10.47
C LEU A 320 22.21 -6.54 11.18
N ARG A 321 23.40 -6.15 10.70
CA ARG A 321 24.67 -6.39 11.42
C ARG A 321 24.76 -5.61 12.72
N TYR A 322 24.26 -4.37 12.73
CA TYR A 322 24.19 -3.57 13.96
C TYR A 322 23.37 -4.23 15.05
N LEU A 323 22.23 -4.84 14.71
CA LEU A 323 21.39 -5.56 15.67
C LEU A 323 22.08 -6.80 16.27
N LEU A 324 23.16 -7.30 15.66
CA LEU A 324 23.99 -8.39 16.18
C LEU A 324 25.19 -7.90 17.01
N ASN A 325 25.43 -6.58 17.10
CA ASN A 325 26.60 -6.01 17.76
C ASN A 325 26.25 -5.33 19.10
N PRO A 326 26.55 -5.97 20.25
CA PRO A 326 26.26 -5.42 21.57
C PRO A 326 26.84 -4.04 21.86
N LYS A 327 28.03 -3.74 21.32
CA LYS A 327 28.70 -2.47 21.57
C LYS A 327 27.97 -1.32 20.87
N LEU A 328 27.58 -1.54 19.61
CA LEU A 328 26.85 -0.54 18.83
C LEU A 328 25.43 -0.33 19.38
N LEU A 329 24.76 -1.39 19.82
CA LEU A 329 23.44 -1.29 20.47
C LEU A 329 23.47 -0.48 21.77
N ALA A 330 24.60 -0.50 22.49
CA ALA A 330 24.78 0.32 23.69
C ALA A 330 25.08 1.79 23.36
N GLU A 331 25.56 2.07 22.15
CA GLU A 331 25.95 3.41 21.73
C GLU A 331 24.86 4.13 20.94
N TYR A 332 24.07 3.43 20.13
CA TYR A 332 23.11 4.07 19.24
C TYR A 332 21.73 3.44 19.37
N SER A 333 20.69 4.27 19.34
CA SER A 333 19.33 3.79 19.10
C SER A 333 19.20 3.26 17.65
N PRO A 334 18.22 2.39 17.36
CA PRO A 334 17.99 1.90 16.00
C PRO A 334 17.76 3.03 14.99
N ARG A 335 17.06 4.10 15.41
CA ARG A 335 16.84 5.30 14.60
C ARG A 335 18.16 6.02 14.32
N GLU A 336 18.96 6.28 15.36
CA GLU A 336 20.24 6.99 15.24
C GLU A 336 21.22 6.23 14.36
N TYR A 337 21.31 4.91 14.52
CA TYR A 337 22.21 4.09 13.70
C TYR A 337 21.75 4.03 12.24
N TRP A 338 20.45 4.02 11.98
CA TRP A 338 19.93 4.13 10.62
C TRP A 338 20.27 5.48 9.98
N GLU A 339 20.15 6.58 10.73
CA GLU A 339 20.59 7.91 10.28
C GLU A 339 22.09 7.97 10.01
N TYR A 340 22.89 7.37 10.89
CA TYR A 340 24.32 7.19 10.67
C TYR A 340 24.62 6.45 9.37
N LEU A 341 23.97 5.30 9.12
CA LEU A 341 24.18 4.52 7.90
C LEU A 341 23.76 5.28 6.63
N LYS A 342 22.67 6.06 6.69
CA LYS A 342 22.28 6.96 5.59
C LYS A 342 23.38 7.98 5.29
N ASN A 343 23.98 8.55 6.33
CA ASN A 343 25.04 9.55 6.20
C ASN A 343 26.35 8.95 5.67
N GLN A 344 26.68 7.72 6.03
CA GLN A 344 27.82 6.97 5.47
C GLN A 344 27.63 6.58 4.00
N ASN A 345 26.38 6.56 3.53
CA ASN A 345 26.03 6.22 2.14
C ASN A 345 25.32 7.40 1.45
N PRO A 346 26.00 8.54 1.24
CA PRO A 346 25.38 9.75 0.69
C PRO A 346 25.03 9.61 -0.80
N ASN A 347 25.78 8.79 -1.53
CA ASN A 347 25.65 8.59 -2.98
C ASN A 347 24.29 7.98 -3.38
N GLY A 348 23.85 8.27 -4.59
CA GLY A 348 22.60 7.82 -5.17
C GLY A 348 21.37 8.54 -4.59
N PRO A 349 20.20 7.86 -4.58
CA PRO A 349 18.94 8.52 -4.23
C PRO A 349 18.85 8.84 -2.73
N THR A 350 18.04 9.84 -2.41
CA THR A 350 17.55 10.09 -1.04
C THR A 350 16.58 8.97 -0.66
N LEU A 351 16.68 8.41 0.55
CA LEU A 351 15.82 7.30 0.97
C LEU A 351 14.44 7.74 1.46
N ASP A 352 14.36 8.88 2.16
CA ASP A 352 13.14 9.32 2.85
C ASP A 352 12.29 10.27 1.98
N ILE A 353 12.13 9.94 0.70
CA ILE A 353 11.32 10.73 -0.24
C ILE A 353 9.84 10.54 0.11
N SER A 354 9.17 11.62 0.51
CA SER A 354 7.73 11.63 0.69
C SER A 354 7.05 11.35 -0.64
N ASN A 355 6.31 10.24 -0.72
CA ASN A 355 5.42 9.98 -1.84
C ASN A 355 4.23 10.94 -1.76
N VAL A 356 3.98 11.69 -2.83
CA VAL A 356 2.80 12.54 -2.93
C VAL A 356 1.61 11.66 -3.31
N PRO A 357 0.59 11.51 -2.44
CA PRO A 357 -0.56 10.69 -2.74
C PRO A 357 -1.35 11.28 -3.92
N TRP A 358 -1.97 10.41 -4.72
CA TRP A 358 -2.84 10.86 -5.81
C TRP A 358 -4.12 11.49 -5.25
N PRO A 359 -4.68 12.52 -5.92
CA PRO A 359 -5.92 13.13 -5.50
C PRO A 359 -7.06 12.10 -5.41
N HIS A 360 -7.95 12.27 -4.42
CA HIS A 360 -9.08 11.36 -4.20
C HIS A 360 -9.93 11.15 -5.47
N GLY A 361 -10.20 12.23 -6.22
CA GLY A 361 -10.95 12.15 -7.48
C GLY A 361 -10.30 11.23 -8.51
N ALA A 362 -8.96 11.27 -8.64
CA ALA A 362 -8.22 10.40 -9.55
C ALA A 362 -8.30 8.94 -9.11
N LEU A 363 -8.13 8.66 -7.81
CA LEU A 363 -8.23 7.30 -7.26
C LEU A 363 -9.60 6.67 -7.54
N VAL A 364 -10.68 7.40 -7.23
CA VAL A 364 -12.06 6.92 -7.45
C VAL A 364 -12.33 6.75 -8.94
N LYS A 365 -11.89 7.68 -9.79
CA LYS A 365 -12.11 7.59 -11.24
C LYS A 365 -11.39 6.38 -11.85
N ILE A 366 -10.10 6.18 -11.53
CA ILE A 366 -9.33 4.99 -11.95
C ILE A 366 -10.03 3.71 -11.50
N GLY A 367 -10.42 3.63 -10.22
CA GLY A 367 -11.13 2.47 -9.70
C GLY A 367 -12.45 2.20 -10.41
N SER A 368 -13.24 3.25 -10.67
CA SER A 368 -14.53 3.12 -11.35
C SER A 368 -14.41 2.57 -12.77
N GLU A 369 -13.44 3.05 -13.55
CA GLU A 369 -13.18 2.57 -14.92
C GLU A 369 -12.70 1.11 -14.91
N LEU A 370 -11.81 0.74 -13.98
CA LEU A 370 -11.34 -0.63 -13.84
C LEU A 370 -12.47 -1.60 -13.48
N TYR A 371 -13.39 -1.20 -12.61
CA TYR A 371 -14.57 -1.99 -12.26
C TYR A 371 -15.61 -2.06 -13.38
N ASP A 372 -15.73 -1.02 -14.20
CA ASP A 372 -16.58 -1.05 -15.40
C ASP A 372 -16.03 -2.04 -16.44
N ILE A 373 -14.72 -2.03 -16.68
CA ILE A 373 -14.03 -3.03 -17.50
C ILE A 373 -14.28 -4.44 -16.96
N LEU A 374 -14.14 -4.64 -15.65
CA LEU A 374 -14.36 -5.92 -14.99
C LEU A 374 -15.81 -6.42 -15.18
N GLN A 375 -16.81 -5.55 -15.03
CA GLN A 375 -18.22 -5.89 -15.24
C GLN A 375 -18.54 -6.25 -16.70
N LYS A 376 -17.99 -5.50 -17.67
CA LYS A 376 -18.24 -5.73 -19.11
C LYS A 376 -17.50 -6.95 -19.67
N THR A 377 -16.37 -7.31 -19.08
CA THR A 377 -15.44 -8.28 -19.67
C THR A 377 -15.54 -9.68 -19.04
N VAL A 378 -15.77 -9.74 -17.73
CA VAL A 378 -15.69 -11.00 -16.98
C VAL A 378 -17.01 -11.74 -17.06
N ALA A 379 -16.98 -12.91 -17.71
CA ALA A 379 -18.14 -13.75 -17.88
C ALA A 379 -17.73 -15.23 -17.92
N PHE A 380 -18.65 -16.13 -17.59
CA PHE A 380 -18.39 -17.57 -17.50
C PHE A 380 -19.61 -18.39 -17.96
N ASP A 381 -19.43 -19.69 -18.16
CA ASP A 381 -20.48 -20.62 -18.56
C ASP A 381 -21.09 -21.28 -17.30
N PRO A 382 -22.35 -20.94 -16.94
CA PRO A 382 -23.02 -21.50 -15.78
C PRO A 382 -23.31 -23.00 -15.92
N ASN A 383 -23.43 -23.54 -17.14
CA ASN A 383 -23.69 -24.97 -17.36
C ASN A 383 -22.47 -25.81 -17.00
N ARG A 384 -21.26 -25.30 -17.26
CA ARG A 384 -20.00 -25.96 -16.87
C ARG A 384 -19.82 -26.02 -15.36
N VAL A 385 -20.20 -24.97 -14.64
CA VAL A 385 -20.23 -24.97 -13.16
C VAL A 385 -21.28 -25.92 -12.59
N ARG A 386 -22.41 -26.08 -13.28
CA ARG A 386 -23.48 -27.02 -12.89
C ARG A 386 -23.21 -28.45 -13.33
N HIS A 387 -22.13 -28.72 -14.08
CA HIS A 387 -21.83 -29.99 -14.73
C HIS A 387 -23.00 -30.54 -15.57
N LYS A 388 -23.74 -29.65 -16.25
CA LYS A 388 -24.82 -30.04 -17.15
C LYS A 388 -24.29 -30.16 -18.57
N ALA A 389 -24.59 -31.28 -19.23
CA ALA A 389 -24.38 -31.41 -20.67
C ALA A 389 -25.34 -30.44 -21.38
N SER A 390 -24.81 -29.41 -22.01
CA SER A 390 -25.58 -28.49 -22.83
C SER A 390 -24.80 -28.16 -24.09
N ASN A 391 -25.45 -28.30 -25.24
CA ASN A 391 -24.86 -27.98 -26.55
C ASN A 391 -24.94 -26.47 -26.88
N LYS A 392 -25.53 -25.66 -25.99
CA LYS A 392 -25.57 -24.19 -26.12
C LYS A 392 -24.60 -23.55 -25.13
N SER A 393 -23.53 -22.94 -25.66
CA SER A 393 -22.64 -22.04 -24.91
C SER A 393 -23.41 -20.76 -24.55
N SER A 394 -23.98 -20.71 -23.36
CA SER A 394 -24.60 -19.52 -22.80
C SER A 394 -23.64 -18.92 -21.79
N VAL A 395 -23.05 -17.78 -22.12
CA VAL A 395 -22.13 -17.08 -21.22
C VAL A 395 -22.93 -16.07 -20.39
N THR A 396 -22.64 -15.97 -19.09
CA THR A 396 -23.30 -15.04 -18.17
C THR A 396 -22.26 -14.11 -17.52
N PRO A 397 -22.55 -12.81 -17.36
CA PRO A 397 -21.67 -11.89 -16.63
C PRO A 397 -21.41 -12.35 -15.20
N ALA A 398 -20.18 -12.15 -14.73
CA ALA A 398 -19.76 -12.50 -13.37
C ALA A 398 -20.23 -11.52 -12.29
N PHE A 399 -20.37 -10.24 -12.66
CA PHE A 399 -20.65 -9.15 -11.74
C PHE A 399 -21.84 -8.34 -12.22
N PHE A 400 -22.60 -7.79 -11.27
CA PHE A 400 -23.78 -6.98 -11.55
C PHE A 400 -23.99 -5.93 -10.48
N VAL A 401 -24.68 -4.85 -10.84
CA VAL A 401 -25.03 -3.80 -9.90
C VAL A 401 -26.26 -4.20 -9.09
N THR A 402 -26.17 -4.09 -7.77
CA THR A 402 -27.30 -4.16 -6.85
C THR A 402 -27.51 -2.83 -6.14
N TYR A 403 -28.74 -2.61 -5.69
CA TYR A 403 -29.09 -1.47 -4.86
C TYR A 403 -29.51 -2.01 -3.50
N GLU A 404 -28.86 -1.54 -2.45
CA GLU A 404 -29.18 -1.92 -1.07
C GLU A 404 -29.58 -0.67 -0.28
N ASP A 405 -30.51 -0.87 0.65
CA ASP A 405 -30.95 0.17 1.57
C ASP A 405 -29.99 0.21 2.75
N GLU A 406 -29.07 1.18 2.75
CA GLU A 406 -28.15 1.44 3.85
C GLU A 406 -28.68 2.54 4.77
N ARG A 407 -28.37 2.44 6.06
CA ARG A 407 -28.55 3.55 7.00
C ARG A 407 -27.27 4.37 7.04
N ASP A 408 -27.38 5.65 6.75
CA ASP A 408 -26.28 6.61 6.90
C ASP A 408 -25.93 6.81 8.40
N GLU A 409 -24.81 7.48 8.70
CA GLU A 409 -24.36 7.83 10.06
C GLU A 409 -25.41 8.62 10.87
N ARG A 410 -26.37 9.23 10.17
CA ARG A 410 -27.51 9.99 10.75
C ARG A 410 -28.80 9.19 10.78
N GLU A 411 -28.72 7.86 10.67
CA GLU A 411 -29.83 6.90 10.61
C GLU A 411 -30.84 7.13 9.47
N ARG A 412 -30.46 7.91 8.45
CA ARG A 412 -31.29 8.15 7.27
C ARG A 412 -31.16 6.99 6.29
N MET A 413 -32.28 6.55 5.75
CA MET A 413 -32.29 5.55 4.68
C MET A 413 -31.68 6.16 3.41
N LYS A 414 -30.67 5.48 2.88
CA LYS A 414 -29.96 5.87 1.65
C LYS A 414 -29.81 4.63 0.79
N ILE A 415 -30.22 4.75 -0.47
CA ILE A 415 -29.98 3.70 -1.45
C ILE A 415 -28.51 3.80 -1.87
N SER A 416 -27.73 2.79 -1.53
CA SER A 416 -26.34 2.63 -1.93
C SER A 416 -26.24 1.68 -3.12
N LYS A 417 -25.26 1.95 -3.99
CA LYS A 417 -24.96 1.10 -5.15
C LYS A 417 -23.84 0.13 -4.78
N HIS A 418 -24.09 -1.16 -5.01
CA HIS A 418 -23.20 -2.27 -4.66
C HIS A 418 -22.84 -3.07 -5.91
N ILE A 419 -21.70 -3.76 -5.88
CA ILE A 419 -21.27 -4.65 -6.95
C ILE A 419 -21.40 -6.09 -6.45
N GLY A 420 -22.50 -6.74 -6.84
CA GLY A 420 -22.79 -8.12 -6.51
C GLY A 420 -22.03 -9.11 -7.41
N THR A 421 -21.78 -10.30 -6.87
CA THR A 421 -21.12 -11.41 -7.59
C THR A 421 -22.11 -12.53 -7.89
N HIS A 422 -22.03 -13.09 -9.09
CA HIS A 422 -22.92 -14.17 -9.50
C HIS A 422 -22.72 -15.41 -8.64
N HIS A 423 -23.79 -15.94 -8.05
CA HIS A 423 -23.74 -17.05 -7.07
C HIS A 423 -23.03 -18.31 -7.61
N LEU A 424 -23.13 -18.62 -8.90
CA LEU A 424 -22.40 -19.73 -9.52
C LEU A 424 -20.89 -19.49 -9.61
N LEU A 425 -20.43 -18.24 -9.73
CA LEU A 425 -19.00 -17.96 -9.66
C LEU A 425 -18.48 -18.22 -8.24
N CYS A 426 -19.22 -17.78 -7.22
CA CYS A 426 -18.88 -18.09 -5.84
C CYS A 426 -18.88 -19.60 -5.58
N LYS A 427 -19.88 -20.32 -6.12
CA LYS A 427 -19.90 -21.79 -6.11
C LYS A 427 -18.66 -22.40 -6.78
N LEU A 428 -18.22 -21.87 -7.94
CA LEU A 428 -17.04 -22.37 -8.64
C LEU A 428 -15.80 -22.28 -7.76
N TYR A 429 -15.56 -21.14 -7.11
CA TYR A 429 -14.43 -20.96 -6.18
C TYR A 429 -14.57 -21.87 -4.95
N ARG A 430 -15.78 -21.99 -4.40
CA ARG A 430 -16.06 -22.89 -3.27
C ARG A 430 -15.80 -24.35 -3.60
N ASP A 431 -16.17 -24.81 -4.79
CA ASP A 431 -15.97 -26.19 -5.24
C ASP A 431 -14.50 -26.45 -5.66
N ALA A 432 -13.81 -25.42 -6.16
CA ALA A 432 -12.40 -25.47 -6.53
C ALA A 432 -11.47 -25.60 -5.32
N LYS A 433 -11.88 -25.14 -4.12
CA LYS A 433 -11.16 -25.28 -2.84
C LYS A 433 -9.65 -25.09 -3.02
N LEU A 434 -9.24 -23.90 -3.45
CA LEU A 434 -7.84 -23.62 -3.77
C LEU A 434 -6.96 -23.91 -2.54
N PRO A 435 -5.79 -24.55 -2.71
CA PRO A 435 -4.94 -24.96 -1.58
C PRO A 435 -4.14 -23.80 -0.98
N TYR A 436 -4.27 -22.59 -1.53
CA TYR A 436 -3.55 -21.39 -1.12
C TYR A 436 -4.53 -20.22 -0.94
N LEU A 437 -4.14 -19.30 -0.09
CA LEU A 437 -4.75 -18.01 0.19
C LEU A 437 -3.79 -16.92 -0.31
N GLU A 438 -4.33 -15.74 -0.60
CA GLU A 438 -3.55 -14.62 -1.12
C GLU A 438 -3.76 -13.41 -0.22
N PHE A 439 -2.65 -12.86 0.27
CA PHE A 439 -2.63 -11.77 1.23
C PHE A 439 -1.91 -10.56 0.66
N ASP A 440 -2.37 -9.38 1.04
CA ASP A 440 -1.60 -8.15 0.88
C ASP A 440 -0.40 -8.19 1.83
N VAL A 441 0.76 -7.68 1.40
CA VAL A 441 1.99 -7.72 2.21
C VAL A 441 1.84 -6.92 3.50
N SER A 442 1.02 -5.86 3.50
CA SER A 442 0.81 -5.01 4.67
C SER A 442 0.03 -5.68 5.81
N VAL A 443 -0.60 -6.84 5.56
CA VAL A 443 -1.42 -7.56 6.55
C VAL A 443 -0.77 -8.85 7.06
N VAL A 444 0.46 -9.15 6.64
CA VAL A 444 1.25 -10.29 7.14
C VAL A 444 2.46 -9.79 7.93
N PRO A 445 2.93 -10.53 8.95
CA PRO A 445 4.14 -10.18 9.69
C PRO A 445 5.38 -10.15 8.78
N MET A 446 6.31 -9.23 9.07
CA MET A 446 7.63 -9.24 8.41
C MET A 446 8.45 -10.46 8.83
N LEU A 447 9.27 -10.97 7.90
CA LEU A 447 10.16 -12.10 8.14
C LEU A 447 11.52 -11.67 8.71
N SER A 448 11.80 -10.37 8.70
CA SER A 448 13.03 -9.76 9.18
C SER A 448 12.74 -8.52 10.03
N PRO A 449 13.71 -8.04 10.86
CA PRO A 449 13.52 -6.86 11.69
C PRO A 449 13.03 -5.64 10.89
N PRO A 450 12.00 -4.90 11.34
CA PRO A 450 11.48 -3.77 10.58
C PRO A 450 12.51 -2.66 10.36
N LYS A 451 12.33 -1.88 9.29
CA LYS A 451 13.06 -0.62 9.09
C LYS A 451 12.65 0.36 10.22
N PRO A 452 13.61 0.98 10.92
CA PRO A 452 13.27 1.89 12.02
C PRO A 452 12.53 3.13 11.50
N TRP A 453 11.59 3.60 12.31
CA TRP A 453 10.95 4.88 12.15
C TRP A 453 11.97 6.00 12.39
N VAL A 454 12.13 6.85 11.38
CA VAL A 454 12.99 8.06 11.41
C VAL A 454 12.19 9.33 11.08
N LYS A 455 11.02 9.15 10.45
CA LYS A 455 10.11 10.21 10.03
C LYS A 455 8.69 9.63 9.97
N HIS A 456 7.69 10.49 9.99
CA HIS A 456 6.27 10.10 9.98
C HIS A 456 5.84 9.27 8.74
N ASP A 457 6.61 9.31 7.65
CA ASP A 457 6.37 8.56 6.41
C ASP A 457 7.53 7.60 6.07
N SER A 458 8.48 7.40 7.00
CA SER A 458 9.63 6.52 6.81
C SER A 458 9.86 5.63 8.03
N GLY A 459 9.39 4.39 7.92
CA GLY A 459 9.55 3.32 8.91
C GLY A 459 8.59 2.15 8.66
N GLY A 460 8.76 1.05 9.39
CA GLY A 460 7.96 -0.16 9.25
C GLY A 460 8.52 -1.11 8.19
N PHE A 461 7.82 -1.25 7.07
CA PHE A 461 8.27 -2.04 5.92
C PHE A 461 9.50 -1.41 5.23
N LEU A 462 10.22 -2.18 4.42
CA LEU A 462 11.45 -1.72 3.78
C LEU A 462 11.19 -0.66 2.71
N ILE A 463 10.19 -0.89 1.86
CA ILE A 463 9.80 -0.04 0.73
C ILE A 463 8.31 0.30 0.72
N THR A 464 7.44 -0.55 1.29
CA THR A 464 6.00 -0.29 1.32
C THR A 464 5.67 0.84 2.31
N ALA A 465 5.02 1.89 1.82
CA ALA A 465 4.64 3.02 2.65
C ALA A 465 3.64 2.61 3.74
N THR A 466 3.93 2.98 4.99
CA THR A 466 3.06 2.71 6.14
C THR A 466 2.70 4.03 6.81
N PRO A 467 1.41 4.29 7.10
CA PRO A 467 1.05 5.48 7.86
C PRO A 467 1.52 5.33 9.32
N PHE A 468 2.27 6.31 9.82
CA PHE A 468 2.67 6.34 11.23
C PHE A 468 1.46 6.42 12.17
N ILE A 469 0.48 7.25 11.83
CA ILE A 469 -0.80 7.34 12.53
C ILE A 469 -1.92 6.86 11.62
N ARG A 470 -2.74 5.94 12.13
CA ARG A 470 -3.91 5.42 11.43
C ARG A 470 -5.12 6.29 11.72
N PHE A 471 -5.30 7.33 10.92
CA PHE A 471 -6.47 8.20 10.99
C PHE A 471 -7.67 7.60 10.24
N ASN A 472 -8.88 8.00 10.66
CA ASN A 472 -10.08 7.77 9.85
C ASN A 472 -10.01 8.63 8.57
N GLU A 473 -10.72 8.23 7.52
CA GLU A 473 -10.62 8.83 6.18
C GLU A 473 -10.95 10.33 6.14
N ASN A 474 -11.80 10.79 7.06
CA ASN A 474 -12.24 12.18 7.14
C ASN A 474 -11.23 13.09 7.88
N ALA A 475 -10.17 12.53 8.47
CA ALA A 475 -9.21 13.28 9.28
C ALA A 475 -8.02 13.81 8.46
N ILE A 476 -8.33 14.49 7.35
CA ILE A 476 -7.34 15.08 6.43
C ILE A 476 -6.56 16.20 7.15
N HIS A 477 -7.24 17.06 7.92
CA HIS A 477 -6.58 18.16 8.63
C HIS A 477 -5.55 17.69 9.65
N GLN A 478 -5.89 16.65 10.43
CA GLN A 478 -4.97 16.02 11.37
C GLN A 478 -3.78 15.44 10.61
N THR A 479 -4.06 14.81 9.46
CA THR A 479 -3.03 14.21 8.62
C THR A 479 -2.01 15.24 8.11
N THR A 480 -2.52 16.36 7.58
CA THR A 480 -1.68 17.45 7.11
C THR A 480 -0.91 18.09 8.27
N TYR A 481 -1.57 18.34 9.40
CA TYR A 481 -0.93 18.98 10.55
C TYR A 481 0.23 18.16 11.12
N TYR A 482 0.08 16.84 11.30
CA TYR A 482 1.21 16.06 11.83
C TYR A 482 2.37 15.97 10.83
N SER A 483 2.09 16.02 9.52
CA SER A 483 3.13 15.95 8.49
C SER A 483 4.06 17.17 8.48
N THR A 484 3.61 18.30 9.06
CA THR A 484 4.42 19.53 9.20
C THR A 484 5.18 19.61 10.53
N VAL A 485 4.92 18.70 11.48
CA VAL A 485 5.63 18.67 12.76
C VAL A 485 7.09 18.25 12.54
N PRO A 486 8.08 18.97 13.11
CA PRO A 486 9.48 18.59 13.00
C PRO A 486 9.71 17.17 13.55
N SER A 487 10.39 16.31 12.78
CA SER A 487 10.67 14.91 13.17
C SER A 487 11.31 14.79 14.55
N LYS A 488 12.16 15.77 14.92
CA LYS A 488 12.83 15.88 16.22
C LYS A 488 11.87 15.76 17.41
N GLN A 489 10.70 16.37 17.31
CA GLN A 489 9.68 16.31 18.36
C GLN A 489 9.03 14.93 18.48
N LEU A 490 9.02 14.17 17.38
CA LEU A 490 8.44 12.83 17.28
C LEU A 490 9.47 11.71 17.54
N ASN A 491 10.77 12.02 17.63
CA ASN A 491 11.83 11.05 17.91
C ASN A 491 11.51 10.12 19.09
N PRO A 492 11.01 10.60 20.25
CA PRO A 492 10.61 9.71 21.34
C PRO A 492 9.56 8.66 20.95
N CYS A 493 8.58 9.06 20.14
CA CYS A 493 7.53 8.18 19.66
C CYS A 493 8.09 7.16 18.65
N PHE A 494 8.99 7.61 17.77
CA PHE A 494 9.70 6.73 16.84
C PHE A 494 10.55 5.69 17.57
N ASP A 495 11.39 6.12 18.51
CA ASP A 495 12.25 5.23 19.30
C ASP A 495 11.42 4.24 20.15
N SER A 496 10.30 4.68 20.70
CA SER A 496 9.36 3.79 21.41
C SER A 496 8.77 2.73 20.48
N LEU A 497 8.30 3.13 19.29
CA LEU A 497 7.74 2.20 18.32
C LEU A 497 8.80 1.25 17.75
N ASN A 498 10.02 1.72 17.55
CA ASN A 498 11.17 0.90 17.16
C ASN A 498 11.50 -0.14 18.23
N GLY A 499 11.46 0.23 19.51
CA GLY A 499 11.62 -0.72 20.61
C GLY A 499 10.57 -1.83 20.60
N LEU A 500 9.30 -1.48 20.35
CA LEU A 500 8.21 -2.46 20.24
C LEU A 500 8.34 -3.36 19.02
N SER A 501 8.72 -2.80 17.87
CA SER A 501 8.77 -3.51 16.59
C SER A 501 9.96 -4.45 16.46
N LEU A 502 11.03 -4.22 17.23
CA LEU A 502 12.20 -5.08 17.30
C LEU A 502 12.00 -6.35 18.15
N CYS A 503 10.89 -6.46 18.89
CA CYS A 503 10.58 -7.66 19.66
C CYS A 503 10.36 -8.86 18.70
N PRO A 504 11.22 -9.88 18.73
CA PRO A 504 11.05 -11.03 17.85
C PRO A 504 9.96 -11.96 18.40
N TRP A 505 9.13 -12.49 17.49
CA TRP A 505 8.05 -13.44 17.83
C TRP A 505 8.36 -14.83 17.30
N VAL A 506 8.00 -15.86 18.08
CA VAL A 506 8.04 -17.27 17.69
C VAL A 506 6.68 -17.89 17.96
N ILE A 507 6.20 -18.69 17.01
CA ILE A 507 4.93 -19.40 17.16
C ILE A 507 5.14 -20.62 18.05
N ASN A 508 4.28 -20.80 19.05
CA ASN A 508 4.23 -22.02 19.85
C ASN A 508 3.64 -23.15 18.99
N LYS A 509 4.53 -23.94 18.38
CA LYS A 509 4.17 -25.00 17.44
C LYS A 509 3.24 -26.07 18.04
N PRO A 510 3.49 -26.64 19.25
CA PRO A 510 2.56 -27.58 19.87
C PRO A 510 1.13 -27.05 20.01
N VAL A 511 0.97 -25.77 20.39
CA VAL A 511 -0.35 -25.14 20.51
C VAL A 511 -0.97 -24.94 19.12
N LEU A 512 -0.18 -24.49 18.15
CA LEU A 512 -0.65 -24.31 16.78
C LEU A 512 -1.15 -25.64 16.18
N ASP A 513 -0.40 -26.72 16.33
CA ASP A 513 -0.75 -28.04 15.80
C ASP A 513 -2.07 -28.54 16.41
N LEU A 514 -2.26 -28.35 17.72
CA LEU A 514 -3.52 -28.70 18.41
C LEU A 514 -4.71 -27.87 17.91
N ILE A 515 -4.55 -26.55 17.78
CA ILE A 515 -5.64 -25.68 17.30
C ILE A 515 -5.98 -26.01 15.84
N ILE A 516 -4.99 -26.27 14.99
CA ILE A 516 -5.22 -26.70 13.60
C ILE A 516 -5.98 -28.03 13.56
N ASP A 517 -5.65 -28.99 14.44
CA ASP A 517 -6.37 -30.26 14.52
C ASP A 517 -7.83 -30.07 14.97
N VAL A 518 -8.08 -29.26 16.02
CA VAL A 518 -9.44 -28.91 16.48
C VAL A 518 -10.23 -28.20 15.37
N PHE A 519 -9.60 -27.24 14.69
CA PHE A 519 -10.19 -26.52 13.56
C PHE A 519 -10.59 -27.48 12.44
N ARG A 520 -9.69 -28.36 12.01
CA ARG A 520 -9.97 -29.37 10.96
C ARG A 520 -11.07 -30.35 11.33
N LYS A 521 -11.27 -30.62 12.63
CA LYS A 521 -12.35 -31.46 13.16
C LYS A 521 -13.72 -30.76 13.24
N GLY A 522 -13.80 -29.49 12.83
CA GLY A 522 -15.06 -28.75 12.75
C GLY A 522 -15.22 -27.63 13.78
N GLY A 523 -14.18 -27.34 14.56
CA GLY A 523 -14.18 -26.30 15.60
C GLY A 523 -14.65 -26.77 16.97
N ASN A 524 -14.51 -25.91 17.98
CA ASN A 524 -14.95 -26.13 19.36
C ASN A 524 -15.19 -24.78 20.06
N GLU A 525 -16.45 -24.46 20.37
CA GLU A 525 -16.83 -23.19 21.01
C GLU A 525 -16.25 -23.03 22.43
N GLU A 526 -16.08 -24.12 23.19
CA GLU A 526 -15.51 -24.05 24.54
C GLU A 526 -14.04 -23.63 24.53
N LEU A 527 -13.34 -23.90 23.43
CA LEU A 527 -11.95 -23.53 23.20
C LEU A 527 -11.81 -22.25 22.35
N ASP A 528 -12.91 -21.53 22.13
CA ASP A 528 -12.98 -20.34 21.26
C ASP A 528 -12.45 -20.59 19.83
N VAL A 529 -12.62 -21.83 19.33
CA VAL A 529 -12.34 -22.20 17.94
C VAL A 529 -13.68 -22.23 17.19
N PRO A 530 -13.89 -21.35 16.18
CA PRO A 530 -15.20 -21.18 15.55
C PRO A 530 -15.70 -22.48 14.94
N LEU A 531 -17.01 -22.73 15.00
CA LEU A 531 -17.62 -23.90 14.38
C LEU A 531 -17.69 -23.77 12.87
N ASN A 532 -17.47 -24.89 12.17
CA ASN A 532 -17.58 -24.93 10.73
C ASN A 532 -19.02 -24.58 10.29
N PRO A 533 -19.25 -23.60 9.40
CA PRO A 533 -20.59 -23.20 8.97
C PRO A 533 -21.45 -24.31 8.35
N ASN A 534 -20.84 -25.44 7.98
CA ASN A 534 -21.53 -26.62 7.46
C ASN A 534 -22.10 -27.54 8.55
N THR A 535 -21.77 -27.36 9.83
CA THR A 535 -22.33 -28.15 10.94
C THR A 535 -23.74 -27.69 11.33
N PHE A 536 -24.13 -26.46 10.96
CA PHE A 536 -25.46 -25.93 11.23
C PHE A 536 -26.55 -26.72 10.50
N SER A 537 -27.60 -27.09 11.24
CA SER A 537 -28.76 -27.81 10.69
C SER A 537 -29.41 -27.06 9.53
N PRO A 538 -29.90 -27.78 8.51
CA PRO A 538 -30.61 -27.17 7.39
C PRO A 538 -31.87 -26.46 7.88
N ALA A 539 -32.17 -25.31 7.28
CA ALA A 539 -33.30 -24.51 7.68
C ALA A 539 -34.64 -25.25 7.47
N PRO A 540 -35.61 -25.12 8.39
CA PRO A 540 -36.89 -25.80 8.30
C PRO A 540 -37.64 -25.46 6.99
N LYS A 541 -38.23 -26.48 6.35
CA LYS A 541 -38.96 -26.31 5.08
C LYS A 541 -40.34 -25.69 5.33
N ILE A 542 -40.74 -24.76 4.47
CA ILE A 542 -42.08 -24.19 4.49
C ILE A 542 -42.95 -25.06 3.56
N SER A 543 -44.03 -25.64 4.09
CA SER A 543 -45.07 -26.30 3.31
C SER A 543 -46.20 -25.31 2.99
N SER A 544 -46.88 -25.53 1.86
CA SER A 544 -48.02 -24.72 1.42
C SER A 544 -49.17 -24.74 2.44
N PHE A 545 -49.36 -25.88 3.12
CA PHE A 545 -50.45 -26.16 4.06
C PHE A 545 -50.33 -25.48 5.45
N MET A 546 -49.21 -24.81 5.76
CA MET A 546 -49.03 -24.17 7.07
C MET A 546 -49.79 -22.85 7.24
N SER A 547 -50.21 -22.57 8.48
CA SER A 547 -50.89 -21.32 8.85
C SER A 547 -49.97 -20.10 8.66
N LYS A 548 -50.56 -18.89 8.56
CA LYS A 548 -49.78 -17.63 8.45
C LYS A 548 -48.85 -17.42 9.66
N ARG A 549 -49.27 -17.83 10.87
CA ARG A 549 -48.46 -17.72 12.10
C ARG A 549 -47.27 -18.69 12.08
N ASP A 550 -47.50 -19.95 11.70
CA ASP A 550 -46.41 -20.95 11.63
C ASP A 550 -45.38 -20.57 10.57
N LYS A 551 -45.86 -20.04 9.43
CA LYS A 551 -44.98 -19.46 8.40
C LYS A 551 -44.12 -18.33 9.00
N ALA A 552 -44.69 -17.41 9.77
CA ALA A 552 -43.95 -16.30 10.38
C ALA A 552 -42.89 -16.79 11.39
N ILE A 553 -43.20 -17.81 12.21
CA ILE A 553 -42.24 -18.43 13.14
C ILE A 553 -41.08 -19.07 12.36
N ILE A 554 -41.38 -19.83 11.30
CA ILE A 554 -40.34 -20.43 10.45
C ILE A 554 -39.51 -19.35 9.75
N TRP A 555 -40.10 -18.24 9.30
CA TRP A 555 -39.35 -17.11 8.75
C TRP A 555 -38.39 -16.49 9.76
N LYS A 556 -38.84 -16.31 11.01
CA LYS A 556 -37.99 -15.82 12.11
C LYS A 556 -36.83 -16.78 12.36
N GLN A 557 -37.10 -18.08 12.49
CA GLN A 557 -36.08 -19.11 12.66
C GLN A 557 -35.10 -19.17 11.49
N LYS A 558 -35.59 -19.07 10.24
CA LYS A 558 -34.74 -18.97 9.04
C LYS A 558 -33.81 -17.76 9.09
N ARG A 559 -34.32 -16.61 9.52
CA ARG A 559 -33.54 -15.37 9.64
C ARG A 559 -32.47 -15.51 10.72
N GLU A 560 -32.82 -16.07 11.88
CA GLU A 560 -31.89 -16.31 12.98
C GLU A 560 -30.81 -17.34 12.60
N LEU A 561 -31.18 -18.45 11.95
CA LEU A 561 -30.22 -19.43 11.43
C LEU A 561 -29.30 -18.82 10.37
N LYS A 562 -29.84 -18.01 9.45
CA LYS A 562 -29.03 -17.30 8.45
C LYS A 562 -28.04 -16.36 9.14
N LYS A 563 -28.50 -15.58 10.14
CA LYS A 563 -27.66 -14.67 10.93
C LYS A 563 -26.51 -15.44 11.59
N LYS A 564 -26.81 -16.48 12.37
CA LYS A 564 -25.81 -17.32 13.05
C LYS A 564 -24.82 -17.94 12.08
N LYS A 565 -25.30 -18.44 10.93
CA LYS A 565 -24.42 -19.00 9.89
C LYS A 565 -23.49 -17.95 9.29
N CYS A 566 -23.96 -16.73 9.05
CA CYS A 566 -23.11 -15.63 8.57
C CYS A 566 -22.04 -15.27 9.61
N GLU A 567 -22.43 -15.11 10.88
CA GLU A 567 -21.51 -14.81 11.98
C GLU A 567 -20.42 -15.89 12.14
N ALA A 568 -20.84 -17.16 12.19
CA ALA A 568 -19.91 -18.30 12.24
C ALA A 568 -19.00 -18.37 11.00
N SER A 569 -19.51 -18.04 9.80
CA SER A 569 -18.68 -18.01 8.58
C SER A 569 -17.60 -16.93 8.67
N SER A 570 -17.95 -15.73 9.14
CA SER A 570 -16.97 -14.65 9.32
C SER A 570 -15.87 -15.05 10.31
N LEU A 571 -16.24 -15.59 11.48
CA LEU A 571 -15.27 -16.06 12.48
C LEU A 571 -14.41 -17.22 11.95
N TRP A 572 -15.02 -18.16 11.21
CA TRP A 572 -14.31 -19.27 10.60
C TRP A 572 -13.23 -18.82 9.61
N PHE A 573 -13.55 -17.87 8.72
CA PHE A 573 -12.56 -17.33 7.78
C PHE A 573 -11.46 -16.50 8.46
N ASP A 574 -11.80 -15.70 9.48
CA ASP A 574 -10.81 -14.99 10.28
C ASP A 574 -9.82 -15.95 10.95
N CYS A 575 -10.33 -17.03 11.57
CA CYS A 575 -9.50 -18.08 12.16
C CYS A 575 -8.67 -18.82 11.11
N LEU A 576 -9.27 -19.16 9.95
CA LEU A 576 -8.55 -19.79 8.82
C LEU A 576 -7.35 -18.94 8.38
N TYR A 577 -7.53 -17.63 8.24
CA TYR A 577 -6.47 -16.72 7.82
C TYR A 577 -5.36 -16.65 8.87
N LYS A 578 -5.72 -16.45 10.15
CA LYS A 578 -4.74 -16.40 11.26
C LYS A 578 -3.93 -17.69 11.38
N LEU A 579 -4.59 -18.85 11.33
CA LEU A 579 -3.92 -20.16 11.41
C LEU A 579 -3.02 -20.42 10.20
N SER A 580 -3.45 -20.02 9.00
CA SER A 580 -2.64 -20.17 7.78
C SER A 580 -1.39 -19.28 7.81
N ILE A 581 -1.52 -18.03 8.25
CA ILE A 581 -0.37 -17.13 8.45
C ILE A 581 0.57 -17.69 9.52
N ALA A 582 0.05 -18.11 10.68
CA ALA A 582 0.85 -18.68 11.76
C ALA A 582 1.62 -19.94 11.31
N ASN A 583 0.96 -20.82 10.56
CA ASN A 583 1.59 -22.03 10.01
C ASN A 583 2.68 -21.69 8.98
N HIS A 584 2.46 -20.70 8.11
CA HIS A 584 3.45 -20.26 7.13
C HIS A 584 4.71 -19.70 7.81
N VAL A 585 4.55 -18.79 8.77
CA VAL A 585 5.67 -18.18 9.50
C VAL A 585 6.43 -19.22 10.33
N CYS A 586 5.72 -20.18 10.93
CA CYS A 586 6.34 -21.29 11.67
C CYS A 586 7.20 -22.17 10.76
N ILE A 587 6.77 -22.43 9.53
CA ILE A 587 7.52 -23.23 8.56
C ILE A 587 8.76 -22.46 8.08
N TYR A 588 8.61 -21.17 7.76
CA TYR A 588 9.70 -20.34 7.22
C TYR A 588 10.94 -20.32 8.14
N LYS A 589 10.74 -20.22 9.46
CA LYS A 589 11.83 -20.27 10.47
C LYS A 589 12.49 -21.65 10.66
N ASN A 590 11.97 -22.72 10.06
CA ASN A 590 12.59 -24.05 10.16
C ASN A 590 13.44 -24.39 8.92
N TYR A 591 13.32 -23.61 7.83
CA TYR A 591 14.06 -23.83 6.58
C TYR A 591 15.32 -22.95 6.47
N HIS A 592 15.43 -21.94 7.31
CA HIS A 592 16.56 -21.03 7.48
C HIS A 592 16.88 -21.00 8.97
#